data_AF-A0A968RSV3-F1
#
_entry.id   AF-A0A968RSV3-F1
#
_cell.length_a   1.000
_cell.length_b   1.000
_cell.length_c   1.000
_cell.angle_alpha   90.00
_cell.angle_beta   90.00
_cell.angle_gamma   90.00
#
_symmetry.space_group_name_H-M   'P 1'
#
loop_
_entity.id
_entity.type
_entity.pdbx_description
1 polymer ?
#
loop_
_entity_poly.entity_id
_entity_poly.type
_entity_poly.pdbx_seq_one_letter_code
_entity_poly.pdbx_strand_id
1 'polypeptide(L)'
;DAPLPNCVFDPSSVTGTDFTIRYSGECLTSNEVKIKVIQTANLRISVPKVTFCIEDAPVTIVASDAGGRFSGRGFADSLSGVYSPSLAGIGKDTIRYELAFEASGDEVCPAAATAIVETFPALMVDFITTDCSGNTVTFDTVNTSNRFSNIRYDFGDGRSATTARASHTLVGQALTMLPSL
;
A
#
# COMPACT_ATOMS: atom_id res chain seq x y z
N ASP A 1 11.51 63.42 14.14
CA ASP A 1 11.00 62.14 13.62
C ASP A 1 11.70 61.73 12.35
N ALA A 2 12.74 60.91 12.49
CA ALA A 2 13.22 60.11 11.36
C ALA A 2 12.36 58.84 11.31
N PRO A 3 11.87 58.42 10.13
CA PRO A 3 11.07 57.21 10.02
C PRO A 3 11.92 56.00 10.45
N LEU A 4 11.41 55.19 11.38
CA LEU A 4 12.04 53.91 11.73
C LEU A 4 12.25 53.12 10.44
N PRO A 5 13.44 52.52 10.20
CA PRO A 5 13.64 51.68 9.05
C PRO A 5 12.59 50.57 9.08
N ASN A 6 11.89 50.42 7.96
CA ASN A 6 10.95 49.36 7.67
C ASN A 6 11.73 48.03 7.60
N CYS A 7 12.04 47.47 8.77
CA CYS A 7 12.64 46.14 8.89
C CYS A 7 11.56 45.08 8.57
N VAL A 8 11.18 44.97 7.30
CA VAL A 8 10.43 43.82 6.79
C VAL A 8 11.41 42.67 6.69
N PHE A 9 11.36 41.75 7.67
CA PHE A 9 12.12 40.51 7.62
C PHE A 9 11.52 39.60 6.56
N ASP A 10 12.29 39.25 5.53
CA ASP A 10 11.90 38.27 4.51
C ASP A 10 12.52 36.89 4.87
N PRO A 11 11.74 35.97 5.45
CA PRO A 11 12.21 34.67 5.89
C PRO A 11 12.65 33.74 4.75
N SER A 12 12.43 34.11 3.48
CA SER A 12 12.80 33.27 2.33
C SER A 12 14.29 33.28 1.99
N SER A 13 15.08 34.18 2.59
CA SER A 13 16.49 34.43 2.23
C SER A 13 17.53 33.76 3.12
N VAL A 14 17.11 33.03 4.16
CA VAL A 14 18.03 32.60 5.22
C VAL A 14 18.31 31.10 5.22
N THR A 15 19.59 30.74 5.09
CA THR A 15 20.10 29.36 5.10
C THR A 15 20.72 29.05 6.47
N GLY A 16 19.90 28.68 7.45
CA GLY A 16 20.34 28.37 8.82
C GLY A 16 19.22 27.78 9.68
N THR A 17 19.56 27.07 10.75
CA THR A 17 18.60 26.35 11.61
C THR A 17 18.09 27.18 12.80
N ASP A 18 18.86 28.19 13.24
CA ASP A 18 18.50 29.10 14.34
C ASP A 18 18.91 30.53 14.00
N PHE A 19 18.02 31.49 14.29
CA PHE A 19 18.28 32.93 14.13
C PHE A 19 18.09 33.66 15.44
N THR A 20 19.02 34.55 15.77
CA THR A 20 18.88 35.49 16.88
C THR A 20 18.94 36.91 16.33
N ILE A 21 17.84 37.64 16.43
CA ILE A 21 17.77 39.06 16.06
C ILE A 21 18.04 39.88 17.32
N ARG A 22 18.99 40.83 17.24
CA ARG A 22 19.36 41.75 18.34
C ARG A 22 19.14 43.19 17.91
N TYR A 23 18.60 44.02 18.80
CA TYR A 23 18.55 45.47 18.58
C TYR A 23 18.99 46.22 19.84
N SER A 24 19.71 47.33 19.67
CA SER A 24 20.19 48.21 20.73
C SER A 24 20.15 49.67 20.29
N GLY A 25 19.93 50.60 21.21
CA GLY A 25 19.99 52.04 20.95
C GLY A 25 20.35 52.81 22.22
N GLU A 26 20.77 54.07 22.09
CA GLU A 26 21.29 54.89 23.20
C GLU A 26 20.30 55.09 24.37
N CYS A 27 18.99 54.87 24.13
CA CYS A 27 17.93 54.89 25.15
C CYS A 27 17.06 53.61 25.16
N LEU A 28 17.51 52.52 24.54
CA LEU A 28 16.79 51.25 24.50
C LEU A 28 17.61 50.15 25.18
N THR A 29 17.01 49.45 26.14
CA THR A 29 17.57 48.19 26.63
C THR A 29 17.65 47.19 25.47
N SER A 30 18.82 46.57 25.28
CA SER A 30 18.99 45.54 24.27
C SER A 30 18.01 44.40 24.50
N ASN A 31 17.33 43.95 23.45
CA ASN A 31 16.46 42.79 23.50
C ASN A 31 16.83 41.81 22.37
N GLU A 32 16.53 40.53 22.59
CA GLU A 32 16.81 39.46 21.64
C GLU A 32 15.54 38.66 21.34
N VAL A 33 15.30 38.36 20.05
CA VAL A 33 14.27 37.41 19.61
C VAL A 33 14.96 36.19 19.02
N LYS A 34 14.66 35.01 19.55
CA LYS A 34 15.16 33.72 19.03
C LYS A 34 14.09 33.09 18.15
N ILE A 35 14.47 32.75 16.92
CA ILE A 35 13.63 32.04 15.95
C ILE A 35 14.32 30.71 15.66
N LYS A 36 13.62 29.59 15.91
CA LYS A 36 14.06 28.24 15.55
C LYS A 36 13.36 27.82 14.27
N VAL A 37 14.12 27.43 13.24
CA VAL A 37 13.56 26.88 12.00
C VAL A 37 13.60 25.36 12.10
N ILE A 38 12.43 24.75 12.16
CA ILE A 38 12.27 23.30 12.19
C ILE A 38 12.11 22.81 10.75
N GLN A 39 13.01 21.94 10.31
CA GLN A 39 12.88 21.29 9.00
C GLN A 39 11.82 20.18 9.07
N THR A 40 10.99 20.07 8.04
CA THR A 40 10.06 18.95 7.89
C THR A 40 10.83 17.64 7.65
N ALA A 41 10.43 16.57 8.34
CA ALA A 41 11.03 15.25 8.14
C ALA A 41 10.79 14.76 6.70
N ASN A 42 11.84 14.21 6.07
CA ASN A 42 11.72 13.58 4.76
C ASN A 42 11.29 12.11 4.91
N LEU A 43 10.03 11.92 5.28
CA LEU A 43 9.45 10.60 5.51
C LEU A 43 9.43 9.74 4.26
N ARG A 44 9.77 8.46 4.42
CA ARG A 44 9.61 7.44 3.39
C ARG A 44 8.89 6.22 3.95
N ILE A 45 8.07 5.59 3.11
CA ILE A 45 7.45 4.30 3.41
C ILE A 45 8.08 3.26 2.49
N SER A 46 8.45 2.12 3.06
CA SER A 46 8.91 0.95 2.32
C SER A 46 7.81 -0.12 2.37
N VAL A 47 7.21 -0.36 1.20
CA VAL A 47 6.20 -1.41 1.02
C VAL A 47 6.89 -2.63 0.36
N PRO A 48 6.75 -3.86 0.90
CA PRO A 48 7.42 -5.04 0.34
C PRO A 48 7.07 -5.32 -1.13
N LYS A 49 5.84 -5.01 -1.52
CA LYS A 49 5.32 -5.10 -2.90
C LYS A 49 4.16 -4.14 -3.09
N VAL A 50 3.97 -3.66 -4.32
CA VAL A 50 2.86 -2.75 -4.67
C VAL A 50 1.60 -3.48 -5.15
N THR A 51 1.67 -4.81 -5.21
CA THR A 51 0.60 -5.68 -5.70
C THR A 51 0.42 -6.89 -4.80
N PHE A 52 -0.82 -7.16 -4.37
CA PHE A 52 -1.18 -8.25 -3.48
C PHE A 52 -2.29 -9.11 -4.09
N CYS A 53 -2.35 -10.38 -3.72
CA CYS A 53 -3.53 -11.21 -3.84
C CYS A 53 -4.35 -11.09 -2.55
N ILE A 54 -5.69 -11.18 -2.64
CA ILE A 54 -6.58 -11.03 -1.49
C ILE A 54 -6.33 -12.07 -0.38
N GLU A 55 -5.73 -13.21 -0.73
CA GLU A 55 -5.40 -14.33 0.15
C GLU A 55 -3.94 -14.30 0.65
N ASP A 56 -3.15 -13.31 0.25
CA ASP A 56 -1.79 -13.17 0.75
C ASP A 56 -1.77 -13.00 2.28
N ALA A 57 -0.77 -13.61 2.92
CA ALA A 57 -0.53 -13.41 4.34
C ALA A 57 -0.23 -11.93 4.67
N PRO A 58 -0.52 -11.48 5.91
CA PRO A 58 -0.18 -10.13 6.34
C PRO A 58 1.32 -9.84 6.20
N VAL A 59 1.64 -8.60 5.83
CA VAL A 59 3.01 -8.10 5.69
C VAL A 59 3.23 -6.90 6.59
N THR A 60 4.49 -6.62 6.92
CA THR A 60 4.85 -5.39 7.65
C THR A 60 5.31 -4.32 6.69
N ILE A 61 4.70 -3.15 6.76
CA ILE A 61 5.12 -1.93 6.06
C ILE A 61 5.90 -1.08 7.06
N VAL A 62 7.08 -0.60 6.65
CA VAL A 62 7.98 0.15 7.53
C VAL A 62 8.13 1.60 7.06
N ALA A 63 8.22 2.52 8.01
CA ALA A 63 8.53 3.93 7.76
C ALA A 63 10.01 4.21 8.08
N SER A 64 10.58 5.23 7.46
CA SER A 64 11.96 5.68 7.71
C SER A 64 12.19 6.12 9.15
N ASP A 65 11.19 6.73 9.76
CA ASP A 65 11.22 7.32 11.08
C ASP A 65 10.11 6.69 11.94
N ALA A 66 10.39 6.48 13.22
CA ALA A 66 9.44 5.92 14.18
C ALA A 66 8.58 7.01 14.85
N GLY A 67 7.52 6.61 15.55
CA GLY A 67 6.65 7.52 16.32
C GLY A 67 5.38 7.97 15.58
N GLY A 68 5.28 7.68 14.29
CA GLY A 68 4.09 7.95 13.49
C GLY A 68 3.12 6.77 13.44
N ARG A 69 2.01 6.97 12.73
CA ARG A 69 0.95 5.97 12.57
C ARG A 69 0.57 5.77 11.11
N PHE A 70 0.35 4.52 10.74
CA PHE A 70 -0.21 4.15 9.44
C PHE A 70 -1.73 4.33 9.40
N SER A 71 -2.23 4.68 8.23
CA SER A 71 -3.65 4.85 7.93
C SER A 71 -3.95 4.43 6.50
N GLY A 72 -5.22 4.09 6.26
CA GLY A 72 -5.68 3.43 5.05
C GLY A 72 -6.40 2.13 5.38
N ARG A 73 -7.06 1.53 4.40
CA ARG A 73 -7.62 0.18 4.53
C ARG A 73 -6.50 -0.84 4.60
N GLY A 74 -6.77 -2.01 5.19
CA GLY A 74 -5.80 -3.11 5.22
C GLY A 74 -4.91 -3.18 6.46
N PHE A 75 -4.78 -2.12 7.27
CA PHE A 75 -3.96 -2.22 8.48
C PHE A 75 -4.67 -3.02 9.58
N ALA A 76 -4.15 -4.22 9.88
CA ALA A 76 -4.51 -4.99 11.06
C ALA A 76 -3.93 -4.35 12.33
N ASP A 77 -2.72 -3.77 12.21
CA ASP A 77 -2.12 -2.92 13.23
C ASP A 77 -1.46 -1.70 12.57
N SER A 78 -1.96 -0.53 12.92
CA SER A 78 -1.54 0.77 12.38
C SER A 78 -0.30 1.36 13.05
N LEU A 79 0.06 0.87 14.24
CA LEU A 79 1.24 1.32 14.98
C LEU A 79 2.47 0.51 14.59
N SER A 80 2.32 -0.81 14.49
CA SER A 80 3.41 -1.70 14.04
C SER A 80 3.49 -1.87 12.51
N GLY A 81 2.52 -1.32 11.77
CA GLY A 81 2.52 -1.34 10.30
C GLY A 81 2.12 -2.69 9.68
N VAL A 82 1.40 -3.53 10.42
CA VAL A 82 0.90 -4.82 9.91
C VAL A 82 -0.27 -4.59 8.97
N TYR A 83 -0.04 -4.86 7.68
CA TYR A 83 -0.98 -4.73 6.58
C TYR A 83 -1.45 -6.11 6.10
N SER A 84 -2.76 -6.31 6.02
CA SER A 84 -3.44 -7.51 5.53
C SER A 84 -4.27 -7.17 4.29
N PRO A 85 -3.95 -7.75 3.12
CA PRO A 85 -4.70 -7.52 1.88
C PRO A 85 -6.19 -7.88 2.01
N SER A 86 -6.50 -8.93 2.76
CA SER A 86 -7.89 -9.35 3.05
C SER A 86 -8.71 -8.27 3.78
N LEU A 87 -8.07 -7.42 4.59
CA LEU A 87 -8.72 -6.28 5.27
C LEU A 87 -8.79 -5.04 4.37
N ALA A 88 -7.91 -4.95 3.36
CA ALA A 88 -7.88 -3.85 2.42
C ALA A 88 -9.06 -3.95 1.42
N GLY A 89 -9.35 -5.19 1.02
CA GLY A 89 -10.33 -5.49 0.00
C GLY A 89 -9.73 -5.37 -1.40
N ILE A 90 -10.49 -5.78 -2.41
CA ILE A 90 -10.04 -5.76 -3.82
C ILE A 90 -10.03 -4.32 -4.34
N GLY A 91 -8.98 -3.97 -5.08
CA GLY A 91 -8.82 -2.67 -5.74
C GLY A 91 -7.56 -1.93 -5.29
N LYS A 92 -7.50 -0.64 -5.66
CA LYS A 92 -6.40 0.25 -5.29
C LYS A 92 -6.65 0.90 -3.94
N ASP A 93 -5.61 0.96 -3.11
CA ASP A 93 -5.61 1.60 -1.81
C ASP A 93 -4.45 2.57 -1.66
N THR A 94 -4.74 3.73 -1.07
CA THR A 94 -3.72 4.69 -0.65
C THR A 94 -3.41 4.48 0.82
N ILE A 95 -2.16 4.13 1.09
CA ILE A 95 -1.58 4.01 2.42
C ILE A 95 -0.93 5.36 2.77
N ARG A 96 -1.08 5.79 4.02
CA ARG A 96 -0.48 7.02 4.54
C ARG A 96 0.15 6.78 5.91
N TYR A 97 1.40 7.22 6.08
CA TYR A 97 2.09 7.28 7.36
C TYR A 97 2.23 8.74 7.77
N GLU A 98 1.93 9.07 9.02
CA GLU A 98 1.99 10.44 9.54
C GLU A 98 2.72 10.47 10.88
N LEU A 99 3.71 11.35 10.98
CA LEU A 99 4.31 11.77 12.26
C LEU A 99 3.44 12.89 12.83
N ALA A 100 2.83 12.65 14.00
CA ALA A 100 2.16 13.69 14.75
C ALA A 100 3.19 14.53 15.53
N PHE A 101 2.82 15.76 15.89
CA PHE A 101 3.59 16.55 16.83
C PHE A 101 3.73 15.78 18.15
N GLU A 102 4.96 15.40 18.49
CA GLU A 102 5.28 15.00 19.85
C GLU A 102 5.30 16.26 20.72
N ALA A 103 4.43 16.31 21.74
CA ALA A 103 4.42 17.42 22.72
C ALA A 103 5.70 17.44 23.60
N SER A 104 6.62 16.50 23.40
CA SER A 104 7.82 16.25 24.19
C SER A 104 9.04 17.01 23.66
N GLY A 105 8.97 18.34 23.59
CA GLY A 105 10.14 19.24 23.54
C GLY A 105 10.95 19.30 22.24
N ASP A 106 10.94 18.25 21.42
CA ASP A 106 11.47 18.27 20.06
C ASP A 106 10.33 18.61 19.10
N GLU A 107 10.20 19.89 18.78
CA GLU A 107 9.22 20.37 17.80
C GLU A 107 9.54 19.75 16.43
N VAL A 108 8.85 18.67 16.08
CA VAL A 108 8.88 18.07 14.74
C VAL A 108 7.65 18.56 13.99
N CYS A 109 7.84 19.21 12.84
CA CYS A 109 6.72 19.58 11.97
C CYS A 109 6.00 18.31 11.47
N PRO A 110 4.66 18.35 11.33
CA PRO A 110 3.90 17.21 10.87
C PRO A 110 4.37 16.86 9.47
N ALA A 111 4.74 15.61 9.31
CA ALA A 111 5.20 15.07 8.05
C ALA A 111 4.35 13.85 7.74
N ALA A 112 4.08 13.66 6.45
CA ALA A 112 3.38 12.48 5.99
C ALA A 112 4.03 11.94 4.71
N ALA A 113 3.97 10.63 4.56
CA ALA A 113 4.33 9.92 3.34
C ALA A 113 3.14 9.07 2.89
N THR A 114 3.03 8.85 1.58
CA THR A 114 1.97 8.01 0.99
C THR A 114 2.54 6.99 0.01
N ALA A 115 1.82 5.88 -0.12
CA ALA A 115 2.09 4.85 -1.12
C ALA A 115 0.76 4.30 -1.66
N ILE A 116 0.75 3.84 -2.91
CA ILE A 116 -0.42 3.20 -3.51
C ILE A 116 -0.12 1.70 -3.66
N VAL A 117 -1.05 0.87 -3.23
CA VAL A 117 -1.03 -0.58 -3.41
C VAL A 117 -2.29 -1.05 -4.13
N GLU A 118 -2.23 -2.19 -4.80
CA GLU A 118 -3.40 -2.79 -5.44
C GLU A 118 -3.56 -4.26 -5.02
N THR A 119 -4.75 -4.60 -4.53
CA THR A 119 -5.12 -5.96 -4.15
C THR A 119 -5.99 -6.58 -5.24
N PHE A 120 -5.58 -7.74 -5.73
CA PHE A 120 -6.26 -8.52 -6.74
C PHE A 120 -7.09 -9.64 -6.11
N PRO A 121 -8.23 -10.01 -6.73
CA PRO A 121 -9.02 -11.15 -6.29
C PRO A 121 -8.25 -12.46 -6.42
N ALA A 122 -8.71 -13.50 -5.73
CA ALA A 122 -8.26 -14.86 -5.94
C ALA A 122 -8.64 -15.37 -7.34
N LEU A 123 -7.88 -16.34 -7.85
CA LEU A 123 -8.23 -17.07 -9.06
C LEU A 123 -9.40 -18.01 -8.74
N MET A 124 -10.55 -17.78 -9.37
CA MET A 124 -11.75 -18.59 -9.21
C MET A 124 -12.01 -19.35 -10.53
N VAL A 125 -11.49 -20.56 -10.60
CA VAL A 125 -11.63 -21.49 -11.74
C VAL A 125 -11.94 -22.90 -11.27
N ASP A 126 -12.61 -23.65 -12.12
CA ASP A 126 -13.02 -25.03 -11.81
C ASP A 126 -13.21 -25.86 -13.10
N PHE A 127 -13.40 -27.17 -12.94
CA PHE A 127 -13.88 -28.09 -13.97
C PHE A 127 -15.20 -28.72 -13.53
N ILE A 128 -16.24 -28.61 -14.37
CA ILE A 128 -17.46 -29.40 -14.20
C ILE A 128 -17.24 -30.72 -14.92
N THR A 129 -17.32 -31.82 -14.19
CA THR A 129 -17.15 -33.18 -14.72
C THR A 129 -18.50 -33.85 -14.91
N THR A 130 -18.73 -34.40 -16.10
CA THR A 130 -19.92 -35.22 -16.39
C THR A 130 -19.48 -36.60 -16.85
N ASP A 131 -19.90 -37.66 -16.13
CA ASP A 131 -19.71 -39.04 -16.57
C ASP A 131 -20.85 -39.45 -17.52
N CYS A 132 -20.47 -39.64 -18.78
CA CYS A 132 -21.32 -40.07 -19.89
C CYS A 132 -21.92 -41.47 -19.72
N SER A 133 -21.13 -42.45 -19.27
CA SER A 133 -21.37 -43.90 -19.45
C SER A 133 -20.27 -44.81 -18.87
N GLY A 134 -19.44 -44.35 -17.92
CA GLY A 134 -18.30 -45.11 -17.36
C GLY A 134 -17.09 -45.32 -18.30
N ASN A 135 -17.23 -44.95 -19.58
CA ASN A 135 -16.17 -44.99 -20.59
C ASN A 135 -15.81 -43.60 -21.15
N THR A 136 -16.53 -42.57 -20.73
CA THR A 136 -16.36 -41.20 -21.22
C THR A 136 -16.56 -40.22 -20.07
N VAL A 137 -15.59 -39.34 -19.87
CA VAL A 137 -15.69 -38.23 -18.93
C VAL A 137 -15.53 -36.93 -19.70
N THR A 138 -16.49 -36.02 -19.55
CA THR A 138 -16.44 -34.69 -20.14
C THR A 138 -16.10 -33.67 -19.08
N PHE A 139 -15.16 -32.79 -19.39
CA PHE A 139 -14.71 -31.68 -18.56
C PHE A 139 -15.12 -30.37 -19.22
N ASP A 140 -15.99 -29.62 -18.56
CA ASP A 140 -16.33 -28.26 -18.93
C ASP A 140 -15.53 -27.29 -18.05
N THR A 141 -14.74 -26.41 -18.67
CA THR A 141 -13.98 -25.39 -17.95
C THR A 141 -14.94 -24.35 -17.38
N VAL A 142 -14.70 -23.92 -16.14
CA VAL A 142 -15.43 -22.81 -15.52
C VAL A 142 -14.45 -21.73 -15.10
N ASN A 143 -14.71 -20.51 -15.55
CA ASN A 143 -14.05 -19.31 -15.05
C ASN A 143 -15.09 -18.35 -14.48
N THR A 144 -15.09 -18.20 -13.16
CA THR A 144 -15.93 -17.21 -12.45
C THR A 144 -15.11 -16.02 -11.97
N SER A 145 -13.82 -15.97 -12.31
CA SER A 145 -12.95 -14.83 -12.04
C SER A 145 -13.39 -13.61 -12.84
N ASN A 146 -13.44 -12.45 -12.18
CA ASN A 146 -13.76 -11.16 -12.81
C ASN A 146 -12.53 -10.45 -13.42
N ARG A 147 -11.31 -10.93 -13.15
CA ARG A 147 -10.05 -10.29 -13.59
C ARG A 147 -9.18 -11.16 -14.48
N PHE A 148 -9.24 -12.48 -14.31
CA PHE A 148 -8.43 -13.41 -15.08
C PHE A 148 -9.27 -13.92 -16.24
N SER A 149 -9.10 -13.35 -17.44
CA SER A 149 -9.80 -13.80 -18.65
C SER A 149 -8.96 -14.73 -19.53
N ASN A 150 -7.63 -14.75 -19.34
CA ASN A 150 -6.69 -15.51 -20.14
C ASN A 150 -6.08 -16.65 -19.30
N ILE A 151 -6.85 -17.72 -19.14
CA ILE A 151 -6.49 -18.89 -18.33
C ILE A 151 -6.30 -20.08 -19.24
N ARG A 152 -5.22 -20.83 -19.05
CA ARG A 152 -4.97 -22.08 -19.77
C ARG A 152 -5.39 -23.27 -18.91
N TYR A 153 -6.37 -24.02 -19.38
CA TYR A 153 -6.81 -25.30 -18.82
C TYR A 153 -6.07 -26.42 -19.54
N ASP A 154 -5.43 -27.32 -18.82
CA ASP A 154 -4.78 -28.52 -19.35
C ASP A 154 -5.65 -29.73 -19.00
N PHE A 155 -5.97 -30.57 -19.99
CA PHE A 155 -6.83 -31.74 -19.79
C PHE A 155 -6.03 -33.02 -19.51
N GLY A 156 -4.70 -32.95 -19.49
CA GLY A 156 -3.81 -34.08 -19.16
C GLY A 156 -3.57 -35.07 -20.31
N ASP A 157 -4.23 -34.92 -21.46
CA ASP A 157 -4.04 -35.73 -22.68
C ASP A 157 -3.21 -35.02 -23.75
N GLY A 158 -2.48 -33.96 -23.36
CA GLY A 158 -1.74 -33.09 -24.26
C GLY A 158 -2.58 -32.01 -24.94
N ARG A 159 -3.89 -31.95 -24.68
CA ARG A 159 -4.77 -30.86 -25.13
C ARG A 159 -4.99 -29.85 -24.02
N SER A 160 -5.28 -28.64 -24.45
CA SER A 160 -5.54 -27.51 -23.56
C SER A 160 -6.59 -26.58 -24.14
N ALA A 161 -7.29 -25.85 -23.29
CA ALA A 161 -8.17 -24.77 -23.68
C ALA A 161 -7.73 -23.45 -23.06
N THR A 162 -8.00 -22.34 -23.74
CA THR A 162 -7.79 -20.98 -23.19
C THR A 162 -9.09 -20.20 -22.99
N THR A 163 -10.23 -20.80 -23.37
CA THR A 163 -11.56 -20.20 -23.25
C THR A 163 -12.25 -20.65 -21.98
N ALA A 164 -13.01 -19.76 -21.36
CA ALA A 164 -13.71 -19.97 -20.09
C ALA A 164 -14.87 -20.98 -20.12
N ARG A 165 -15.20 -21.54 -21.29
CA ARG A 165 -16.31 -22.47 -21.53
C ARG A 165 -15.94 -23.52 -22.58
N ALA A 166 -14.69 -23.96 -22.57
CA ALA A 166 -14.30 -25.09 -23.38
C ALA A 166 -14.84 -26.39 -22.77
N SER A 167 -15.15 -27.34 -23.64
CA SER A 167 -15.52 -28.70 -23.26
C SER A 167 -14.50 -29.65 -23.86
N HIS A 168 -14.08 -30.65 -23.10
CA HIS A 168 -13.19 -31.71 -23.57
C HIS A 168 -13.62 -33.06 -23.04
N THR A 169 -13.69 -34.06 -23.91
CA THR A 169 -14.12 -35.41 -23.56
C THR A 169 -12.94 -36.37 -23.67
N LEU A 170 -12.63 -37.05 -22.56
CA LEU A 170 -11.73 -38.19 -22.54
C LEU A 170 -12.52 -39.48 -22.75
N VAL A 171 -12.01 -40.36 -23.61
CA VAL A 171 -12.59 -41.66 -23.92
C VAL A 171 -11.59 -42.74 -23.54
N GLY A 172 -12.01 -43.72 -22.75
CA GLY A 172 -11.17 -44.83 -22.32
C GLY A 172 -11.99 -45.99 -21.77
N GLN A 173 -11.43 -47.21 -21.83
CA GLN A 173 -12.04 -48.36 -21.14
C GLN A 173 -11.84 -48.16 -19.63
N ALA A 174 -12.94 -48.02 -18.88
CA ALA A 174 -12.95 -47.85 -17.43
C ALA A 174 -12.24 -46.59 -16.90
N LEU A 175 -12.73 -45.40 -17.26
CA LEU A 175 -12.32 -44.15 -16.60
C LEU A 175 -13.10 -44.00 -15.27
N THR A 176 -12.39 -44.02 -14.14
CA THR A 176 -12.97 -43.73 -12.82
C THR A 176 -12.38 -42.46 -12.25
N MET A 177 -13.22 -41.52 -11.83
CA MET A 177 -12.76 -40.34 -11.12
C MET A 177 -12.25 -40.73 -9.73
N LEU A 178 -11.03 -40.34 -9.42
CA LEU A 178 -10.52 -40.40 -8.06
C LEU A 178 -11.15 -39.27 -7.23
N PRO A 179 -11.47 -39.48 -5.95
CA PRO A 179 -11.89 -38.39 -5.08
C PRO A 179 -10.81 -37.32 -5.00
N SER A 180 -11.24 -36.05 -4.97
CA SER A 180 -10.34 -34.91 -4.75
C SER A 180 -9.65 -35.03 -3.38
N LEU A 181 -8.35 -34.75 -3.33
CA LEU A 181 -7.56 -34.59 -2.10
C LEU A 181 -7.98 -33.33 -1.35
#